data_AF-A0A387BPG2-F1
#
_entry.id   AF-A0A387BPG2-F1
#
_cell.length_a   1.000
_cell.length_b   1.000
_cell.length_c   1.000
_cell.angle_alpha   90.00
_cell.angle_beta   90.00
_cell.angle_gamma   90.00
#
_symmetry.space_group_name_H-M   'P 1'
#
loop_
_entity.id
_entity.type
_entity.pdbx_description
1 polymer ?
#
loop_
_entity_poly.entity_id
_entity_poly.type
_entity_poly.pdbx_seq_one_letter_code
_entity_poly.pdbx_strand_id
1 'polypeptide(L)'
;MSSPQDGHIELERAVDSIGVGRRHRQDYGDLAPLVESIRRNGLLQPITITLDGNLICGARRLAAIKLLGWKTVKVWVRSGVSDRLGQLLAEQDDNLLHKPLTQFEAAALYRELKTLLAEDAARRQEATRFHAADDAGDDGAIKLTAPWDTPPGEAAVQAAQMVTGRDSHTTLERIGRLEHLAADRTQPESVRTRAAEEVERIKAGGGVYPSHLRVNAELSLAELDQIAADPALPADVRGQARTEAVQVRAAERDARAVELEELAQAALARVKAAKKTGRKPPRRPLTAVENQGEPVPFPLTVFVAIWDDMAGWWLHHDPDEVGPALTEEQWSRFEQTVAGTIAFADTARAARRAQERSEHIA
;
A
#
# COMPACT_ATOMS: atom_id res chain seq x y z
N MET A 1 30.40 -44.18 -2.57
CA MET A 1 31.64 -43.80 -1.86
C MET A 1 31.31 -42.58 -1.02
N SER A 2 31.28 -42.75 0.31
CA SER A 2 30.91 -41.68 1.25
C SER A 2 32.17 -40.90 1.61
N SER A 3 32.26 -39.62 1.22
CA SER A 3 33.39 -38.77 1.58
C SER A 3 33.31 -38.41 3.07
N PRO A 4 34.30 -38.75 3.91
CA PRO A 4 34.24 -38.55 5.38
C PRO A 4 34.59 -37.13 5.84
N GLN A 5 34.61 -36.13 4.95
CA GLN A 5 35.04 -34.77 5.31
C GLN A 5 33.95 -33.94 6.01
N ASP A 6 32.68 -34.30 5.84
CA ASP A 6 31.57 -33.64 6.52
C ASP A 6 31.12 -34.55 7.66
N GLY A 7 30.98 -34.04 8.89
CA GLY A 7 30.58 -34.83 10.08
C GLY A 7 29.14 -35.38 10.06
N HIS A 8 28.67 -35.92 8.93
CA HIS A 8 27.41 -36.64 8.73
C HIS A 8 27.55 -37.71 7.64
N ILE A 9 26.70 -38.73 7.70
CA ILE A 9 26.58 -39.77 6.66
C ILE A 9 25.15 -39.74 6.11
N GLU A 10 25.01 -39.68 4.78
CA GLU A 10 23.72 -39.80 4.10
C GLU A 10 23.37 -41.29 3.92
N LEU A 11 22.19 -41.68 4.42
CA LEU A 11 21.68 -43.06 4.34
C LEU A 11 20.18 -43.06 4.10
N GLU A 12 19.66 -44.16 3.56
CA GLU A 12 18.22 -44.44 3.62
C GLU A 12 17.90 -45.18 4.92
N ARG A 13 16.85 -44.73 5.61
CA ARG A 13 16.34 -45.37 6.82
C ARG A 13 14.86 -45.68 6.71
N ALA A 14 14.46 -46.76 7.37
CA ALA A 14 13.06 -47.11 7.51
C ALA A 14 12.35 -46.05 8.37
N VAL A 15 11.23 -45.52 7.90
CA VAL A 15 10.49 -44.43 8.59
C VAL A 15 10.06 -44.87 9.99
N ASP A 16 9.67 -46.14 10.14
CA ASP A 16 9.25 -46.72 11.43
C ASP A 16 10.41 -46.91 12.41
N SER A 17 11.66 -46.94 11.94
CA SER A 17 12.85 -47.04 12.80
C SER A 17 13.29 -45.70 13.40
N ILE A 18 12.66 -44.59 13.00
CA ILE A 18 13.04 -43.25 13.44
C ILE A 18 12.28 -42.90 14.72
N GLY A 19 13.00 -42.89 15.84
CA GLY A 19 12.49 -42.51 17.15
C GLY A 19 12.28 -41.00 17.26
N VAL A 20 11.09 -40.57 17.65
CA VAL A 20 10.82 -39.16 17.99
C VAL A 20 10.87 -39.02 19.51
N GLY A 21 11.97 -38.47 20.03
CA GLY A 21 12.12 -38.19 21.46
C GLY A 21 11.21 -37.06 21.96
N ARG A 22 11.33 -36.70 23.24
CA ARG A 22 10.58 -35.57 23.83
C ARG A 22 10.91 -34.28 23.08
N ARG A 23 9.89 -33.56 22.58
CA ARG A 23 10.04 -32.28 21.86
C ARG A 23 9.28 -31.16 22.56
N HIS A 24 9.77 -29.95 22.41
CA HIS A 24 9.14 -28.75 22.96
C HIS A 24 8.00 -28.24 22.07
N ARG A 25 8.14 -28.35 20.74
CA ARG A 25 7.05 -28.07 19.78
C ARG A 25 6.25 -29.34 19.53
N GLN A 26 5.02 -29.38 20.04
CA GLN A 26 4.10 -30.52 19.88
C GLN A 26 3.05 -30.30 18.79
N ASP A 27 2.66 -29.04 18.59
CA ASP A 27 1.75 -28.67 17.51
C ASP A 27 2.52 -28.48 16.19
N TYR A 28 2.18 -29.32 15.21
CA TYR A 28 2.71 -29.28 13.86
C TYR A 28 1.87 -28.40 12.92
N GLY A 29 0.79 -27.77 13.39
CA GLY A 29 -0.10 -26.96 12.57
C GLY A 29 -0.61 -27.70 11.33
N ASP A 30 -0.95 -26.94 10.29
CA ASP A 30 -1.35 -27.54 9.01
C ASP A 30 -0.15 -28.17 8.29
N LEU A 31 -0.30 -29.47 7.98
CA LEU A 31 0.65 -30.28 7.24
C LEU A 31 0.22 -30.54 5.80
N ALA A 32 -1.03 -30.23 5.43
CA ALA A 32 -1.55 -30.54 4.09
C ALA A 32 -0.70 -29.92 2.96
N PRO A 33 -0.26 -28.64 3.03
CA PRO A 33 0.61 -28.07 2.01
C PRO A 33 1.98 -28.76 1.92
N LEU A 34 2.52 -29.21 3.06
CA LEU A 34 3.81 -29.88 3.12
C LEU A 34 3.74 -31.31 2.58
N VAL A 35 2.67 -32.04 2.90
CA VAL A 35 2.37 -33.38 2.36
C VAL A 35 2.29 -33.32 0.84
N GLU A 36 1.55 -32.36 0.28
CA GLU A 36 1.42 -32.23 -1.17
C GLU A 36 2.74 -31.82 -1.85
N SER A 37 3.50 -30.91 -1.23
CA SER A 37 4.83 -30.55 -1.72
C SER A 37 5.77 -31.76 -1.79
N ILE A 38 5.79 -32.60 -0.74
CA ILE A 38 6.63 -33.81 -0.71
C ILE A 38 6.13 -34.85 -1.72
N ARG A 39 4.81 -34.99 -1.91
CA ARG A 39 4.24 -35.89 -2.92
C ARG A 39 4.70 -35.52 -4.33
N ARG A 40 4.73 -34.23 -4.66
CA ARG A 40 5.07 -33.74 -6.01
C ARG A 40 6.57 -33.68 -6.27
N ASN A 41 7.34 -33.13 -5.34
CA ASN A 41 8.75 -32.78 -5.55
C ASN A 41 9.72 -33.72 -4.83
N GLY A 42 9.22 -34.66 -4.04
CA GLY A 42 10.02 -35.45 -3.12
C GLY A 42 10.48 -34.65 -1.90
N LEU A 43 11.33 -35.28 -1.07
CA LEU A 43 11.89 -34.63 0.10
C LEU A 43 13.08 -33.75 -0.28
N LEU A 44 12.85 -32.43 -0.39
CA LEU A 44 13.88 -31.46 -0.78
C LEU A 44 14.98 -31.27 0.28
N GLN A 45 14.60 -31.32 1.56
CA GLN A 45 15.53 -31.20 2.68
C GLN A 45 15.51 -32.49 3.50
N PRO A 46 16.64 -33.23 3.58
CA PRO A 46 16.71 -34.47 4.34
C PRO A 46 16.53 -34.21 5.84
N ILE A 47 16.01 -35.21 6.55
CA ILE A 47 15.84 -35.17 8.01
C ILE A 47 17.14 -35.58 8.71
N THR A 48 17.40 -35.02 9.88
CA THR A 48 18.65 -35.28 10.61
C THR A 48 18.38 -36.17 11.82
N ILE A 49 19.14 -37.24 11.96
CA ILE A 49 19.01 -38.22 13.05
C ILE A 49 20.37 -38.50 13.74
N THR A 50 20.33 -39.05 14.95
CA THR A 50 21.51 -39.60 15.63
C THR A 50 21.87 -40.98 15.09
N LEU A 51 23.03 -41.53 15.49
CA LEU A 51 23.39 -42.92 15.16
C LEU A 51 22.33 -43.93 15.61
N ASP A 52 21.71 -43.69 16.76
CA ASP A 52 20.69 -44.56 17.36
C ASP A 52 19.32 -44.45 16.68
N GLY A 53 19.18 -43.61 15.65
CA GLY A 53 17.91 -43.44 14.94
C GLY A 53 16.96 -42.40 15.57
N ASN A 54 17.44 -41.61 16.53
CA ASN A 54 16.62 -40.57 17.15
C ASN A 54 16.61 -39.30 16.29
N LEU A 55 15.42 -38.76 16.05
CA LEU A 55 15.25 -37.54 15.27
C LEU A 55 15.85 -36.33 16.00
N ILE A 56 16.71 -35.59 15.31
CA ILE A 56 17.26 -34.29 15.76
C ILE A 56 16.40 -33.18 15.14
N CYS A 57 16.45 -33.01 13.82
CA CYS A 57 15.73 -31.96 13.08
C CYS A 57 14.77 -32.54 12.02
N GLY A 58 13.69 -31.82 11.72
CA GLY A 58 12.75 -32.18 10.65
C GLY A 58 11.47 -32.91 11.09
N ALA A 59 10.97 -32.67 12.31
CA ALA A 59 9.77 -33.35 12.83
C ALA A 59 8.51 -33.16 11.96
N ARG A 60 8.26 -31.95 11.43
CA ARG A 60 7.16 -31.68 10.50
C ARG A 60 7.28 -32.48 9.21
N ARG A 61 8.50 -32.61 8.67
CA ARG A 61 8.79 -33.39 7.46
C ARG A 61 8.57 -34.87 7.71
N LEU A 62 9.06 -35.42 8.83
CA LEU A 62 8.80 -36.80 9.21
C LEU A 62 7.30 -37.10 9.37
N ALA A 63 6.54 -36.18 9.98
CA ALA A 63 5.08 -36.31 10.13
C ALA A 63 4.38 -36.34 8.76
N ALA A 64 4.74 -35.45 7.84
CA ALA A 64 4.20 -35.43 6.48
C ALA A 64 4.54 -36.72 5.69
N ILE A 65 5.77 -37.24 5.83
CA ILE A 65 6.20 -38.50 5.21
C ILE A 65 5.41 -39.69 5.74
N LYS A 66 5.12 -39.71 7.05
CA LYS A 66 4.25 -40.73 7.66
C LYS A 66 2.83 -40.68 7.11
N LEU A 67 2.27 -39.48 6.89
CA LEU A 67 0.95 -39.31 6.25
C LEU A 67 0.94 -39.81 4.80
N LEU A 68 2.06 -39.68 4.08
CA LEU A 68 2.22 -40.21 2.72
C LEU A 68 2.44 -41.72 2.67
N GLY A 69 2.64 -42.38 3.80
CA GLY A 69 2.86 -43.83 3.88
C GLY A 69 4.20 -44.32 3.34
N TRP A 70 5.20 -43.44 3.22
CA TRP A 70 6.53 -43.82 2.74
C TRP A 70 7.19 -44.80 3.73
N LYS A 71 7.85 -45.83 3.19
CA LYS A 71 8.52 -46.86 4.00
C LYS A 71 9.97 -46.51 4.31
N THR A 72 10.64 -45.83 3.39
CA THR A 72 12.04 -45.38 3.53
C THR A 72 12.15 -43.88 3.27
N VAL A 73 13.16 -43.26 3.88
CA VAL A 73 13.46 -41.84 3.73
C VAL A 73 14.98 -41.60 3.79
N LYS A 74 15.46 -40.64 3.00
CA LYS A 74 16.84 -40.17 3.06
C LYS A 74 17.09 -39.34 4.32
N VAL A 75 18.10 -39.69 5.08
CA VAL A 75 18.44 -39.06 6.35
C VAL A 75 19.92 -38.70 6.42
N TRP A 76 20.23 -37.66 7.18
CA TRP A 76 21.58 -37.33 7.60
C TRP A 76 21.83 -37.83 9.01
N VAL A 77 22.81 -38.73 9.17
CA VAL A 77 23.21 -39.26 10.47
C VAL A 77 24.38 -38.45 11.01
N ARG A 78 24.20 -37.80 12.17
CA ARG A 78 25.26 -37.01 12.84
C ARG A 78 25.93 -37.83 13.95
N SER A 79 27.25 -37.98 13.88
CA SER A 79 28.05 -38.77 14.83
C SER A 79 28.56 -38.03 16.06
N GLY A 80 28.66 -36.69 15.98
CA GLY A 80 29.14 -35.83 17.07
C GLY A 80 28.05 -35.21 17.96
N VAL A 81 26.78 -35.55 17.73
CA VAL A 81 25.62 -34.97 18.46
C VAL A 81 24.95 -36.07 19.27
N SER A 82 25.71 -36.63 20.20
CA SER A 82 25.30 -37.78 21.01
C SER A 82 24.59 -37.39 22.30
N ASP A 83 24.88 -36.21 22.85
CA ASP A 83 24.26 -35.72 24.07
C ASP A 83 22.97 -34.91 23.81
N ARG A 84 22.09 -34.90 24.80
CA ARG A 84 20.78 -34.23 24.72
C ARG A 84 20.92 -32.72 24.48
N LEU A 85 21.99 -32.10 24.99
CA LEU A 85 22.27 -30.69 24.83
C LEU A 85 22.65 -30.36 23.37
N GLY A 86 23.55 -31.14 22.76
CA GLY A 86 23.90 -30.97 21.35
C GLY A 86 22.70 -31.12 20.41
N GLN A 87 21.77 -32.05 20.71
CA GLN A 87 20.55 -32.23 19.92
C GLN A 87 19.63 -31.00 20.00
N LEU A 88 19.48 -30.43 21.20
CA LEU A 88 18.65 -29.24 21.41
C LEU A 88 19.27 -27.98 20.79
N LEU A 89 20.59 -27.82 20.89
CA LEU A 89 21.30 -26.71 20.24
C LEU A 89 21.19 -26.81 18.72
N ALA A 90 21.35 -27.99 18.14
CA ALA A 90 21.17 -28.19 16.70
C ALA A 90 19.72 -27.92 16.24
N GLU A 91 18.71 -28.33 17.03
CA GLU A 91 17.30 -27.99 16.77
C GLU A 91 17.06 -26.47 16.89
N GLN A 92 17.71 -25.81 17.84
CA GLN A 92 17.59 -24.38 18.03
C GLN A 92 18.28 -23.60 16.91
N ASP A 93 19.49 -23.99 16.50
CA ASP A 93 20.27 -23.36 15.44
C ASP A 93 19.55 -23.41 14.08
N ASP A 94 18.98 -24.57 13.72
CA ASP A 94 18.18 -24.75 12.50
C ASP A 94 17.01 -23.76 12.41
N ASN A 95 16.40 -23.44 13.56
CA ASN A 95 15.26 -22.52 13.63
C ASN A 95 15.68 -21.05 13.78
N LEU A 96 16.69 -20.75 14.61
CA LEU A 96 17.11 -19.38 14.95
C LEU A 96 17.99 -18.74 13.88
N LEU A 97 18.87 -19.52 13.22
CA LEU A 97 19.79 -18.99 12.21
C LEU A 97 19.12 -18.82 10.84
N HIS A 98 17.85 -19.18 10.71
CA HIS A 98 17.08 -18.93 9.51
C HIS A 98 16.91 -17.41 9.30
N LYS A 99 17.61 -16.85 8.32
CA LYS A 99 17.46 -15.46 7.90
C LYS A 99 16.18 -15.32 7.06
N PRO A 100 15.14 -14.62 7.54
CA PRO A 100 13.94 -14.40 6.75
C PRO A 100 14.26 -13.54 5.53
N LEU A 101 13.51 -13.73 4.44
CA LEU A 101 13.57 -12.86 3.28
C LEU A 101 13.30 -11.42 3.70
N THR A 102 14.08 -10.49 3.16
CA THR A 102 13.77 -9.06 3.25
C THR A 102 12.50 -8.75 2.46
N GLN A 103 11.88 -7.60 2.73
CA GLN A 103 10.67 -7.17 2.01
C GLN A 103 10.92 -7.02 0.50
N PHE A 104 12.14 -6.67 0.09
CA PHE A 104 12.53 -6.53 -1.32
C PHE A 104 12.82 -7.88 -1.98
N GLU A 105 13.51 -8.80 -1.29
CA GLU A 105 13.69 -10.17 -1.80
C GLU A 105 12.33 -10.89 -1.94
N ALA A 106 11.43 -10.69 -0.99
CA ALA A 106 10.05 -11.18 -1.08
C ALA A 106 9.30 -10.55 -2.26
N ALA A 107 9.42 -9.24 -2.49
CA ALA A 107 8.82 -8.57 -3.64
C ALA A 107 9.38 -9.06 -4.99
N ALA A 108 10.68 -9.35 -5.05
CA ALA A 108 11.32 -9.91 -6.23
C ALA A 108 10.80 -11.32 -6.55
N LEU A 109 10.82 -12.23 -5.56
CA LEU A 109 10.30 -13.59 -5.70
C LEU A 109 8.81 -13.58 -6.08
N TYR A 110 8.04 -12.67 -5.48
CA TYR A 110 6.62 -12.47 -5.81
C TYR A 110 6.39 -12.14 -7.28
N ARG A 111 7.17 -11.21 -7.86
CA ARG A 111 7.01 -10.81 -9.27
C ARG A 111 7.28 -11.97 -10.22
N GLU A 112 8.32 -12.74 -9.95
CA GLU A 112 8.67 -13.92 -10.74
C GLU A 112 7.56 -14.97 -10.65
N LEU A 113 7.12 -15.29 -9.43
CA LEU A 113 6.09 -16.29 -9.19
C LEU A 113 4.74 -15.88 -9.79
N LYS A 114 4.34 -14.60 -9.64
CA LYS A 114 3.12 -14.04 -10.25
C LYS A 114 3.13 -14.23 -11.77
N THR A 115 4.27 -13.99 -12.42
CA THR A 115 4.42 -14.13 -13.88
C THR A 115 4.24 -15.58 -14.29
N LEU A 116 4.95 -16.50 -13.65
CA LEU A 116 4.88 -17.93 -13.96
C LEU A 116 3.48 -18.51 -13.70
N LEU A 117 2.81 -18.10 -12.62
CA LEU A 117 1.44 -18.52 -12.33
C LEU A 117 0.45 -17.99 -13.36
N ALA A 118 0.61 -16.76 -13.83
CA ALA A 118 -0.22 -16.19 -14.88
C ALA A 118 -0.04 -16.92 -16.22
N GLU A 119 1.20 -17.24 -16.61
CA GLU A 119 1.51 -18.02 -17.81
C GLU A 119 0.93 -19.44 -17.74
N ASP A 120 1.04 -20.08 -16.57
CA ASP A 120 0.51 -21.42 -16.34
C ASP A 120 -1.04 -21.43 -16.34
N ALA A 121 -1.68 -20.41 -15.75
CA ALA A 121 -3.12 -20.22 -15.85
C ALA A 121 -3.58 -19.97 -17.30
N ALA A 122 -2.84 -19.17 -18.07
CA ALA A 122 -3.12 -18.92 -19.49
C ALA A 122 -3.02 -20.21 -20.32
N ARG A 123 -1.96 -21.01 -20.14
CA ARG A 123 -1.80 -22.31 -20.80
C ARG A 123 -2.96 -23.27 -20.50
N ARG A 124 -3.42 -23.32 -19.25
CA ARG A 124 -4.61 -24.13 -18.88
C ARG A 124 -5.90 -23.61 -19.50
N GLN A 125 -6.07 -22.29 -19.57
CA GLN A 125 -7.25 -21.68 -20.19
C GLN A 125 -7.29 -21.98 -21.70
N GLU A 126 -6.15 -21.94 -22.38
CA GLU A 126 -6.05 -22.34 -23.79
C GLU A 126 -6.36 -23.82 -23.97
N ALA A 127 -5.83 -24.70 -23.12
CA ALA A 127 -6.09 -26.15 -23.19
C ALA A 127 -7.57 -26.49 -22.98
N THR A 128 -8.26 -25.80 -22.06
CA THR A 128 -9.69 -26.02 -21.79
C THR A 128 -10.60 -25.36 -22.83
N ARG A 129 -10.14 -24.35 -23.57
CA ARG A 129 -10.92 -23.66 -24.61
C ARG A 129 -11.22 -24.53 -25.83
N PHE A 130 -10.41 -25.56 -26.08
CA PHE A 130 -10.56 -26.47 -27.24
C PHE A 130 -11.18 -27.82 -26.90
N HIS A 131 -11.61 -28.05 -25.65
CA HIS A 131 -12.42 -29.22 -25.30
C HIS A 131 -13.90 -28.83 -25.32
N ALA A 132 -14.64 -29.38 -26.28
CA ALA A 132 -16.09 -29.30 -26.34
C ALA A 132 -16.70 -29.94 -25.10
N ALA A 133 -17.82 -29.38 -24.64
CA ALA A 133 -18.59 -29.80 -23.48
C ALA A 133 -19.31 -31.15 -23.70
N ASP A 134 -18.56 -32.22 -23.98
CA ASP A 134 -19.05 -33.60 -24.00
C ASP A 134 -18.48 -34.35 -22.79
N ASP A 135 -18.85 -33.90 -21.60
CA ASP A 135 -19.01 -34.77 -20.42
C ASP A 135 -19.67 -33.97 -19.29
N ALA A 136 -20.97 -33.70 -19.46
CA ALA A 136 -21.83 -33.34 -18.34
C ALA A 136 -22.20 -34.62 -17.57
N GLY A 137 -21.20 -35.22 -16.93
CA GLY A 137 -21.38 -36.21 -15.88
C GLY A 137 -21.62 -35.49 -14.56
N ASP A 138 -22.88 -35.52 -14.13
CA ASP A 138 -23.32 -35.15 -12.78
C ASP A 138 -22.52 -35.93 -11.73
N ASP A 139 -21.67 -35.21 -10.97
CA ASP A 139 -21.28 -35.61 -9.62
C ASP A 139 -20.83 -34.36 -8.85
N GLY A 140 -21.50 -34.13 -7.72
CA GLY A 140 -21.28 -33.03 -6.78
C GLY A 140 -19.91 -33.09 -6.08
N ALA A 141 -18.83 -32.96 -6.85
CA ALA A 141 -17.52 -32.75 -6.31
C ALA A 141 -17.43 -31.31 -5.80
N ILE A 142 -17.35 -31.16 -4.47
CA ILE A 142 -16.63 -30.04 -3.88
C ILE A 142 -15.29 -30.00 -4.61
N LYS A 143 -15.13 -29.06 -5.56
CA LYS A 143 -13.82 -28.75 -6.12
C LYS A 143 -13.01 -28.22 -4.95
N LEU A 144 -12.31 -29.11 -4.24
CA LEU A 144 -11.05 -28.76 -3.61
C LEU A 144 -10.14 -28.38 -4.78
N THR A 145 -10.28 -27.15 -5.28
CA THR A 145 -9.22 -26.50 -6.04
C THR A 145 -8.01 -26.57 -5.13
N ALA A 146 -7.02 -27.36 -5.52
CA ALA A 146 -5.78 -27.38 -4.77
C ALA A 146 -5.26 -25.93 -4.72
N PRO A 147 -4.50 -25.50 -3.70
CA PRO A 147 -4.01 -24.11 -3.62
C PRO A 147 -3.20 -23.62 -4.84
N TRP A 148 -2.88 -24.53 -5.77
CA TRP A 148 -2.18 -24.35 -7.06
C TRP A 148 -3.11 -24.25 -8.27
N ASP A 149 -4.39 -24.63 -8.15
CA ASP A 149 -5.40 -24.58 -9.21
C ASP A 149 -6.09 -23.22 -9.21
N THR A 150 -5.35 -22.21 -9.65
CA THR A 150 -5.76 -20.83 -9.50
C THR A 150 -6.61 -20.37 -10.68
N PRO A 151 -7.82 -19.84 -10.42
CA PRO A 151 -8.63 -19.21 -11.44
C PRO A 151 -7.86 -18.07 -12.12
N PRO A 152 -8.11 -17.81 -13.42
CA PRO A 152 -7.57 -16.63 -14.09
C PRO A 152 -7.90 -15.36 -13.29
N GLY A 153 -6.87 -14.59 -12.91
CA GLY A 153 -7.01 -13.34 -12.12
C GLY A 153 -6.54 -13.43 -10.66
N GLU A 154 -6.38 -14.62 -10.10
CA GLU A 154 -5.97 -14.80 -8.69
C GLU A 154 -4.45 -15.04 -8.49
N ALA A 155 -3.68 -15.06 -9.59
CA ALA A 155 -2.23 -15.33 -9.57
C ALA A 155 -1.44 -14.40 -8.62
N ALA A 156 -1.87 -13.14 -8.47
CA ALA A 156 -1.27 -12.19 -7.53
C ALA A 156 -1.49 -12.58 -6.06
N VAL A 157 -2.72 -12.94 -5.70
CA VAL A 157 -3.06 -13.33 -4.32
C VAL A 157 -2.32 -14.61 -3.95
N GLN A 158 -2.35 -15.59 -4.85
CA GLN A 158 -1.65 -16.85 -4.67
C GLN A 158 -0.14 -16.67 -4.55
N ALA A 159 0.49 -15.90 -5.45
CA ALA A 159 1.93 -15.64 -5.39
C ALA A 159 2.30 -14.99 -4.05
N ALA A 160 1.50 -14.03 -3.56
CA ALA A 160 1.75 -13.39 -2.28
C ALA A 160 1.65 -14.38 -1.11
N GLN A 161 0.62 -15.24 -1.11
CA GLN A 161 0.46 -16.29 -0.09
C GLN A 161 1.63 -17.28 -0.09
N MET A 162 2.15 -17.67 -1.26
CA MET A 162 3.28 -18.58 -1.36
C MET A 162 4.60 -17.96 -0.85
N VAL A 163 4.78 -16.65 -1.02
CA VAL A 163 6.00 -15.95 -0.61
C VAL A 163 5.98 -15.56 0.87
N THR A 164 4.87 -15.01 1.36
CA THR A 164 4.80 -14.42 2.71
C THR A 164 3.92 -15.21 3.68
N GLY A 165 3.24 -16.26 3.20
CA GLY A 165 2.27 -17.03 3.97
C GLY A 165 0.91 -16.36 4.16
N ARG A 166 0.69 -15.17 3.57
CA ARG A 166 -0.55 -14.39 3.71
C ARG A 166 -0.82 -13.58 2.44
N ASP A 167 -2.05 -13.07 2.31
CA ASP A 167 -2.33 -12.14 1.23
C ASP A 167 -1.65 -10.77 1.50
N SER A 168 -0.53 -10.54 0.83
CA SER A 168 0.24 -9.29 0.89
C SER A 168 0.53 -8.71 -0.49
N HIS A 169 -0.28 -9.06 -1.51
CA HIS A 169 0.00 -8.69 -2.90
C HIS A 169 0.10 -7.18 -3.07
N THR A 170 -0.81 -6.39 -2.50
CA THR A 170 -0.80 -4.91 -2.61
C THR A 170 0.50 -4.29 -2.08
N THR A 171 1.04 -4.80 -0.98
CA THR A 171 2.31 -4.31 -0.42
C THR A 171 3.48 -4.66 -1.32
N LEU A 172 3.52 -5.88 -1.86
CA LEU A 172 4.58 -6.35 -2.76
C LEU A 172 4.56 -5.59 -4.10
N GLU A 173 3.38 -5.30 -4.64
CA GLU A 173 3.18 -4.43 -5.81
C GLU A 173 3.68 -3.00 -5.55
N ARG A 174 3.39 -2.44 -4.37
CA ARG A 174 3.88 -1.10 -3.99
C ARG A 174 5.40 -1.07 -3.93
N ILE A 175 6.04 -2.07 -3.33
CA ILE A 175 7.50 -2.20 -3.30
C ILE A 175 8.06 -2.28 -4.72
N GLY A 176 7.50 -3.17 -5.56
CA GLY A 176 7.95 -3.31 -6.95
C GLY A 176 7.78 -2.03 -7.76
N ARG A 177 6.70 -1.28 -7.55
CA ARG A 177 6.49 0.02 -8.20
C ARG A 177 7.54 1.05 -7.77
N LEU A 178 7.89 1.09 -6.48
CA LEU A 178 8.95 1.98 -5.98
C LEU A 178 10.32 1.65 -6.60
N GLU A 179 10.69 0.36 -6.66
CA GLU A 179 11.93 -0.08 -7.32
C GLU A 179 11.94 0.28 -8.80
N HIS A 180 10.80 0.07 -9.49
CA HIS A 180 10.66 0.39 -10.90
C HIS A 180 10.81 1.90 -11.15
N LEU A 181 10.11 2.74 -10.38
CA LEU A 181 10.21 4.20 -10.50
C LEU A 181 11.63 4.72 -10.21
N ALA A 182 12.36 4.09 -9.28
CA ALA A 182 13.75 4.46 -9.02
C ALA A 182 14.69 4.09 -10.19
N ALA A 183 14.44 2.96 -10.86
CA ALA A 183 15.28 2.45 -11.95
C ALA A 183 14.92 3.00 -13.34
N ASP A 184 13.67 3.38 -13.57
CA ASP A 184 13.15 3.79 -14.88
C ASP A 184 13.69 5.16 -15.30
N ARG A 185 14.62 5.16 -16.25
CA ARG A 185 15.28 6.37 -16.79
C ARG A 185 14.37 7.27 -17.61
N THR A 186 13.17 6.79 -17.98
CA THR A 186 12.18 7.61 -18.68
C THR A 186 11.43 8.55 -17.74
N GLN A 187 11.47 8.27 -16.43
CA GLN A 187 10.84 9.12 -15.42
C GLN A 187 11.64 10.40 -15.15
N PRO A 188 10.97 11.49 -14.74
CA PRO A 188 11.63 12.71 -14.27
C PRO A 188 12.65 12.43 -13.16
N GLU A 189 13.77 13.15 -13.17
CA GLU A 189 14.85 12.95 -12.19
C GLU A 189 14.39 13.10 -10.74
N SER A 190 13.49 14.05 -10.45
CA SER A 190 12.96 14.25 -9.10
C SER A 190 12.20 13.02 -8.57
N VAL A 191 11.40 12.38 -9.43
CA VAL A 191 10.65 11.15 -9.11
C VAL A 191 11.60 10.00 -8.84
N ARG A 192 12.64 9.82 -9.68
CA ARG A 192 13.61 8.73 -9.50
C ARG A 192 14.39 8.87 -8.20
N THR A 193 14.87 10.08 -7.92
CA THR A 193 15.59 10.39 -6.68
C THR A 193 14.71 10.16 -5.46
N ARG A 194 13.47 10.67 -5.48
CA ARG A 194 12.51 10.44 -4.40
C ARG A 194 12.20 8.96 -4.19
N ALA A 195 11.98 8.21 -5.27
CA ALA A 195 11.73 6.78 -5.19
C ALA A 195 12.92 6.03 -4.60
N ALA A 196 14.16 6.38 -4.98
CA ALA A 196 15.37 5.80 -4.41
C ALA A 196 15.53 6.09 -2.90
N GLU A 197 15.27 7.34 -2.46
CA GLU A 197 15.25 7.70 -1.04
C GLU A 197 14.23 6.89 -0.24
N GLU A 198 13.02 6.71 -0.79
CA GLU A 198 11.96 5.96 -0.14
C GLU A 198 12.23 4.45 -0.12
N VAL A 199 12.91 3.90 -1.13
CA VAL A 199 13.42 2.53 -1.11
C VAL A 199 14.41 2.33 0.04
N GLU A 200 15.39 3.23 0.19
CA GLU A 200 16.35 3.14 1.30
C GLU A 200 15.68 3.32 2.67
N ARG A 201 14.66 4.17 2.76
CA ARG A 201 13.85 4.30 3.98
C ARG A 201 13.15 2.99 4.35
N ILE A 202 12.56 2.28 3.38
CA ILE A 202 11.93 0.98 3.63
C ILE A 202 12.99 -0.05 4.05
N LYS A 203 14.18 -0.06 3.44
CA LYS A 203 15.29 -0.94 3.86
C LYS A 203 15.71 -0.68 5.31
N ALA A 204 15.67 0.59 5.73
CA ALA A 204 15.92 1.00 7.12
C ALA A 204 14.76 0.72 8.09
N GLY A 205 13.68 0.04 7.66
CA GLY A 205 12.53 -0.30 8.50
C GLY A 205 11.35 0.67 8.41
N GLY A 206 11.37 1.62 7.48
CA GLY A 206 10.25 2.51 7.19
C GLY A 206 9.03 1.80 6.62
N GLY A 207 7.85 2.40 6.81
CA GLY A 207 6.59 1.84 6.32
C GLY A 207 6.43 1.99 4.80
N VAL A 208 6.11 0.88 4.11
CA VAL A 208 5.90 0.82 2.66
C VAL A 208 4.79 1.76 2.19
N TYR A 209 3.65 1.80 2.90
CA TYR A 209 2.50 2.60 2.48
C TYR A 209 2.81 4.11 2.50
N PRO A 210 3.28 4.72 3.61
CA PRO A 210 3.69 6.14 3.60
C PRO A 210 4.77 6.49 2.56
N SER A 211 5.70 5.57 2.28
CA SER A 211 6.70 5.74 1.24
C SER A 211 6.09 5.78 -0.17
N HIS A 212 5.14 4.88 -0.45
CA HIS A 212 4.37 4.88 -1.70
C HIS A 212 3.57 6.17 -1.91
N LEU A 213 2.90 6.68 -0.87
CA LEU A 213 2.11 7.93 -0.99
C LEU A 213 3.00 9.15 -1.29
N ARG A 214 4.17 9.25 -0.66
CA ARG A 214 5.12 10.34 -0.92
C ARG A 214 5.66 10.32 -2.34
N VAL A 215 5.93 9.14 -2.91
CA VAL A 215 6.31 9.02 -4.32
C VAL A 215 5.16 9.36 -5.26
N ASN A 216 3.91 9.06 -4.90
CA ASN A 216 2.74 9.51 -5.68
C ASN A 216 2.55 11.03 -5.65
N ALA A 217 2.80 11.65 -4.50
CA ALA A 217 2.80 13.10 -4.40
C ALA A 217 3.88 13.71 -5.30
N GLU A 218 5.08 13.14 -5.31
CA GLU A 218 6.17 13.56 -6.21
C GLU A 218 5.84 13.37 -7.69
N LEU A 219 5.18 12.27 -8.07
CA LEU A 219 4.68 12.08 -9.43
C LEU A 219 3.70 13.18 -9.83
N SER A 220 2.79 13.56 -8.93
CA SER A 220 1.83 14.64 -9.17
C SER A 220 2.52 16.00 -9.29
N LEU A 221 3.54 16.26 -8.46
CA LEU A 221 4.39 17.45 -8.54
C LEU A 221 5.17 17.52 -9.86
N ALA A 222 5.76 16.40 -10.29
CA ALA A 222 6.50 16.33 -11.54
C ALA A 222 5.59 16.60 -12.75
N GLU A 223 4.34 16.13 -12.73
CA GLU A 223 3.36 16.46 -13.76
C GLU A 223 2.95 17.94 -13.73
N LEU A 224 2.78 18.54 -12.54
CA LEU A 224 2.54 19.98 -12.40
C LEU A 224 3.71 20.80 -12.96
N ASP A 225 4.96 20.40 -12.71
CA ASP A 225 6.13 21.07 -13.24
C ASP A 225 6.22 20.95 -14.77
N GLN A 226 5.88 19.79 -15.34
CA GLN A 226 5.81 19.62 -16.79
C GLN A 226 4.76 20.56 -17.41
N ILE A 227 3.58 20.66 -16.82
CA ILE A 227 2.53 21.60 -17.25
C ILE A 227 3.02 23.06 -17.13
N ALA A 228 3.73 23.39 -16.06
CA ALA A 228 4.29 24.73 -15.83
C ALA A 228 5.40 25.11 -16.82
N ALA A 229 6.11 24.11 -17.36
CA ALA A 229 7.23 24.28 -18.29
C ALA A 229 6.79 24.27 -19.76
N ASP A 230 5.67 23.61 -20.10
CA ASP A 230 5.18 23.46 -21.47
C ASP A 230 4.80 24.82 -22.11
N PRO A 231 5.56 25.35 -23.08
CA PRO A 231 5.29 26.65 -23.68
C PRO A 231 4.04 26.67 -24.58
N ALA A 232 3.51 25.51 -24.98
CA ALA A 232 2.31 25.41 -25.81
C ALA A 232 1.03 25.71 -25.02
N LEU A 233 1.09 25.70 -23.68
CA LEU A 233 -0.06 25.93 -22.82
C LEU A 233 -0.27 27.42 -22.50
N PRO A 234 -1.54 27.84 -22.31
CA PRO A 234 -1.88 29.19 -21.86
C PRO A 234 -1.11 29.64 -20.61
N ALA A 235 -0.68 30.91 -20.58
CA ALA A 235 0.20 31.44 -19.52
C ALA A 235 -0.44 31.39 -18.12
N ASP A 236 -1.76 31.50 -18.04
CA ASP A 236 -2.55 31.35 -16.83
C ASP A 236 -2.51 29.92 -16.28
N VAL A 237 -2.69 28.90 -17.13
CA VAL A 237 -2.59 27.48 -16.73
C VAL A 237 -1.19 27.16 -16.23
N ARG A 238 -0.15 27.66 -16.92
CA ARG A 238 1.24 27.50 -16.48
C ARG A 238 1.51 28.19 -15.16
N GLY A 239 0.99 29.41 -14.97
CA GLY A 239 1.10 30.15 -13.70
C GLY A 239 0.37 29.46 -12.54
N GLN A 240 -0.80 28.87 -12.80
CA GLN A 240 -1.54 28.08 -11.81
C GLN A 240 -0.77 26.83 -11.43
N ALA A 241 -0.24 26.08 -12.39
CA ALA A 241 0.56 24.87 -12.13
C ALA A 241 1.77 25.17 -11.25
N ARG A 242 2.48 26.28 -11.49
CA ARG A 242 3.60 26.73 -10.64
C ARG A 242 3.14 27.03 -9.22
N THR A 243 2.06 27.80 -9.07
CA THR A 243 1.51 28.16 -7.75
C THR A 243 1.11 26.92 -6.96
N GLU A 244 0.37 26.00 -7.59
CA GLU A 244 -0.10 24.76 -6.96
C GLU A 244 1.09 23.86 -6.57
N ALA A 245 2.10 23.72 -7.44
CA ALA A 245 3.31 22.94 -7.12
C ALA A 245 4.08 23.53 -5.91
N VAL A 246 4.19 24.86 -5.82
CA VAL A 246 4.80 25.55 -4.66
C VAL A 246 4.00 25.28 -3.38
N GLN A 247 2.66 25.32 -3.45
CA GLN A 247 1.81 25.06 -2.28
C GLN A 247 1.93 23.62 -1.77
N VAL A 248 1.95 22.64 -2.68
CA VAL A 248 2.12 21.22 -2.32
C VAL A 248 3.50 20.99 -1.69
N ARG A 249 4.56 21.57 -2.25
CA ARG A 249 5.92 21.51 -1.67
C ARG A 249 6.02 22.18 -0.31
N ALA A 250 5.31 23.28 -0.10
CA ALA A 250 5.28 23.96 1.20
C ALA A 250 4.59 23.09 2.27
N ALA A 251 3.50 22.40 1.89
CA ALA A 251 2.77 21.51 2.77
C ALA A 251 3.54 20.24 3.18
N GLU A 252 4.50 19.78 2.37
CA GLU A 252 5.29 18.55 2.63
C GLU A 252 6.02 18.56 3.99
N ARG A 253 6.38 19.74 4.51
CA ARG A 253 7.12 19.85 5.78
C ARG A 253 6.31 19.38 6.99
N ASP A 254 5.01 19.64 6.99
CA ASP A 254 4.13 19.46 8.14
C ASP A 254 3.03 18.43 7.91
N ALA A 255 2.72 18.12 6.63
CA ALA A 255 1.63 17.21 6.26
C ALA A 255 2.01 15.74 6.43
N ARG A 256 1.01 14.93 6.83
CA ARG A 256 1.14 13.47 6.76
C ARG A 256 1.19 13.01 5.31
N ALA A 257 1.81 11.85 5.05
CA ALA A 257 1.96 11.32 3.70
C ALA A 257 0.63 11.16 2.93
N VAL A 258 -0.47 10.83 3.63
CA VAL A 258 -1.82 10.75 3.05
C VAL A 258 -2.32 12.12 2.62
N GLU A 259 -2.28 13.10 3.53
CA GLU A 259 -2.71 14.48 3.27
C GLU A 259 -1.88 15.09 2.14
N LEU A 260 -0.58 14.81 2.11
CA LEU A 260 0.31 15.31 1.05
C LEU A 260 -0.07 14.75 -0.33
N GLU A 261 -0.34 13.45 -0.43
CA GLU A 261 -0.80 12.86 -1.70
C GLU A 261 -2.16 13.42 -2.12
N GLU A 262 -3.11 13.54 -1.20
CA GLU A 262 -4.44 14.11 -1.49
C GLU A 262 -4.33 15.55 -1.97
N LEU A 263 -3.51 16.38 -1.31
CA LEU A 263 -3.23 17.74 -1.72
C LEU A 263 -2.60 17.80 -3.12
N ALA A 264 -1.63 16.94 -3.40
CA ALA A 264 -0.94 16.87 -4.68
C ALA A 264 -1.88 16.43 -5.82
N GLN A 265 -2.70 15.40 -5.58
CA GLN A 265 -3.70 14.94 -6.55
C GLN A 265 -4.77 16.01 -6.80
N ALA A 266 -5.27 16.67 -5.75
CA ALA A 266 -6.27 17.72 -5.88
C ALA A 266 -5.72 18.93 -6.65
N ALA A 267 -4.47 19.31 -6.40
CA ALA A 267 -3.75 20.36 -7.15
C ALA A 267 -3.65 20.02 -8.64
N LEU A 268 -3.17 18.82 -8.96
CA LEU A 268 -3.07 18.34 -10.32
C LEU A 268 -4.43 18.27 -11.02
N ALA A 269 -5.47 17.79 -10.34
CA ALA A 269 -6.82 17.71 -10.87
C ALA A 269 -7.38 19.10 -11.24
N ARG A 270 -7.15 20.13 -10.41
CA ARG A 270 -7.56 21.51 -10.70
C ARG A 270 -6.89 22.07 -11.95
N VAL A 271 -5.59 21.83 -12.10
CA VAL A 271 -4.82 22.28 -13.27
C VAL A 271 -5.26 21.55 -14.54
N LYS A 272 -5.48 20.23 -14.47
CA LYS A 272 -6.03 19.44 -15.59
C LYS A 272 -7.42 19.90 -16.00
N ALA A 273 -8.28 20.22 -15.02
CA ALA A 273 -9.60 20.76 -15.29
C ALA A 273 -9.53 22.12 -15.99
N ALA A 274 -8.69 23.04 -15.52
CA ALA A 274 -8.47 24.36 -16.13
C ALA A 274 -7.94 24.24 -17.56
N LYS A 275 -7.00 23.30 -17.82
CA LYS A 275 -6.51 22.98 -19.17
C LYS A 275 -7.63 22.53 -20.11
N LYS A 276 -8.60 21.76 -19.62
CA LYS A 276 -9.71 21.22 -20.42
C LYS A 276 -10.80 22.25 -20.71
N THR A 277 -11.13 23.11 -19.75
CA THR A 277 -12.26 24.04 -19.86
C THR A 277 -11.87 25.41 -20.40
N GLY A 278 -10.58 25.79 -20.35
CA GLY A 278 -10.11 27.14 -20.68
C GLY A 278 -10.72 28.22 -19.77
N ARG A 279 -11.35 27.83 -18.65
CA ARG A 279 -12.02 28.71 -17.69
C ARG A 279 -11.56 28.40 -16.27
N LYS A 280 -11.45 29.45 -15.45
CA LYS A 280 -11.09 29.36 -14.03
C LYS A 280 -11.99 28.34 -13.30
N PRO A 281 -11.43 27.38 -12.55
CA PRO A 281 -12.19 26.66 -11.53
C PRO A 281 -12.53 27.60 -10.36
N PRO A 282 -13.59 27.30 -9.58
CA PRO A 282 -13.98 28.12 -8.43
C PRO A 282 -12.85 28.18 -7.39
N ARG A 283 -12.64 29.36 -6.82
CA ARG A 283 -11.58 29.61 -5.82
C ARG A 283 -11.92 28.92 -4.48
N ARG A 284 -10.89 28.49 -3.75
CA ARG A 284 -10.98 27.98 -2.37
C ARG A 284 -11.77 28.95 -1.47
N PRO A 285 -12.49 28.46 -0.44
CA PRO A 285 -13.10 29.31 0.57
C PRO A 285 -12.02 30.16 1.26
N LEU A 286 -12.34 31.42 1.54
CA LEU A 286 -11.47 32.35 2.23
C LEU A 286 -11.31 31.91 3.68
N THR A 287 -10.17 31.33 4.03
CA THR A 287 -9.77 31.15 5.43
C THR A 287 -9.08 32.44 5.89
N ALA A 288 -9.53 33.03 7.00
CA ALA A 288 -8.89 34.21 7.57
C ALA A 288 -7.45 33.85 8.02
N VAL A 289 -6.47 34.61 7.52
CA VAL A 289 -5.10 34.57 8.05
C VAL A 289 -5.08 35.47 9.27
N GLU A 290 -4.97 34.88 10.45
CA GLU A 290 -4.78 35.61 11.70
C GLU A 290 -3.30 35.93 11.88
N ASN A 291 -2.96 37.17 12.24
CA ASN A 291 -1.61 37.55 12.63
C ASN A 291 -1.66 38.09 14.06
N GLN A 292 -1.07 37.34 15.01
CA GLN A 292 -1.00 37.72 16.43
C GLN A 292 -2.36 38.11 17.06
N GLY A 293 -3.45 37.48 16.63
CA GLY A 293 -4.80 37.71 17.18
C GLY A 293 -5.55 38.92 16.60
N GLU A 294 -4.95 39.67 15.66
CA GLU A 294 -5.66 40.71 14.92
C GLU A 294 -6.08 40.21 13.51
N PRO A 295 -7.36 40.42 13.11
CA PRO A 295 -7.81 40.10 11.77
C PRO A 295 -7.05 40.94 10.73
N VAL A 296 -6.32 40.30 9.83
CA VAL A 296 -5.68 40.99 8.71
C VAL A 296 -6.77 41.48 7.74
N PRO A 297 -6.85 42.79 7.42
CA PRO A 297 -7.88 43.30 6.51
C PRO A 297 -7.75 42.67 5.11
N PHE A 298 -8.85 42.13 4.60
CA PHE A 298 -8.90 41.63 3.23
C PHE A 298 -8.91 42.78 2.20
N PRO A 299 -8.32 42.60 1.01
CA PRO A 299 -8.45 43.55 -0.09
C PRO A 299 -9.93 43.81 -0.48
N LEU A 300 -10.25 45.02 -0.95
CA LEU A 300 -11.62 45.39 -1.39
C LEU A 300 -12.17 44.44 -2.48
N THR A 301 -11.30 43.86 -3.31
CA THR A 301 -11.69 42.87 -4.32
C THR A 301 -12.23 41.57 -3.73
N VAL A 302 -11.76 41.20 -2.54
CA VAL A 302 -12.29 40.05 -1.77
C VAL A 302 -13.65 40.42 -1.18
N PHE A 303 -13.80 41.64 -0.66
CA PHE A 303 -15.07 42.14 -0.15
C PHE A 303 -16.18 42.11 -1.22
N VAL A 304 -15.91 42.57 -2.44
CA VAL A 304 -16.89 42.53 -3.54
C VAL A 304 -17.29 41.09 -3.88
N ALA A 305 -16.32 40.17 -3.96
CA ALA A 305 -16.59 38.77 -4.26
C ALA A 305 -17.48 38.09 -3.20
N ILE A 306 -17.30 38.41 -1.92
CA ILE A 306 -18.14 37.89 -0.83
C ILE A 306 -19.61 38.26 -1.05
N TRP A 307 -19.90 39.48 -1.49
CA TRP A 307 -21.27 39.94 -1.70
C TRP A 307 -21.93 39.33 -2.94
N ASP A 308 -21.16 39.09 -4.00
CA ASP A 308 -21.65 38.38 -5.18
C ASP A 308 -22.05 36.94 -4.81
N ASP A 309 -21.25 36.25 -3.99
CA ASP A 309 -21.53 34.88 -3.54
C ASP A 309 -22.71 34.81 -2.54
N MET A 310 -22.92 35.85 -1.73
CA MET A 310 -24.05 35.94 -0.79
C MET A 310 -25.34 36.45 -1.45
N ALA A 311 -25.32 36.91 -2.70
CA ALA A 311 -26.51 37.47 -3.32
C ALA A 311 -27.62 36.43 -3.47
N GLY A 312 -28.77 36.66 -2.83
CA GLY A 312 -29.95 35.79 -2.97
C GLY A 312 -29.89 34.46 -2.21
N TRP A 313 -28.89 34.26 -1.33
CA TRP A 313 -28.72 32.99 -0.60
C TRP A 313 -29.98 32.58 0.19
N TRP A 314 -30.71 33.56 0.73
CA TRP A 314 -31.93 33.37 1.51
C TRP A 314 -33.12 32.83 0.69
N LEU A 315 -33.04 32.85 -0.65
CA LEU A 315 -34.08 32.27 -1.52
C LEU A 315 -33.96 30.75 -1.64
N HIS A 316 -32.86 30.18 -1.16
CA HIS A 316 -32.55 28.75 -1.28
C HIS A 316 -32.86 27.95 0.00
N HIS A 317 -33.35 28.62 1.05
CA HIS A 317 -33.61 28.01 2.35
C HIS A 317 -34.96 28.46 2.90
N ASP A 318 -35.73 27.50 3.41
CA ASP A 318 -37.01 27.78 4.07
C ASP A 318 -36.78 28.18 5.54
N PRO A 319 -37.17 29.39 5.98
CA PRO A 319 -37.02 29.83 7.36
C PRO A 319 -37.72 28.91 8.37
N ASP A 320 -38.86 28.31 8.01
CA ASP A 320 -39.63 27.42 8.89
C ASP A 320 -38.93 26.07 9.09
N GLU A 321 -38.01 25.71 8.21
CA GLU A 321 -37.14 24.53 8.34
C GLU A 321 -35.82 24.87 9.05
N VAL A 322 -35.20 26.01 8.71
CA VAL A 322 -33.88 26.38 9.23
C VAL A 322 -33.93 26.76 10.70
N GLY A 323 -34.94 27.52 11.13
CA GLY A 323 -35.05 27.99 12.51
C GLY A 323 -35.04 26.85 13.54
N PRO A 324 -35.93 25.84 13.41
CA PRO A 324 -35.98 24.73 14.36
C PRO A 324 -34.84 23.70 14.21
N ALA A 325 -34.18 23.63 13.05
CA ALA A 325 -33.18 22.60 12.76
C ALA A 325 -31.76 22.92 13.27
N LEU A 326 -31.45 24.19 13.53
CA LEU A 326 -30.14 24.61 14.03
C LEU A 326 -30.02 24.35 15.54
N THR A 327 -28.83 23.94 15.99
CA THR A 327 -28.54 23.91 17.43
C THR A 327 -28.43 25.32 17.99
N GLU A 328 -28.58 25.49 19.30
CA GLU A 328 -28.47 26.80 19.98
C GLU A 328 -27.14 27.52 19.64
N GLU A 329 -26.05 26.78 19.57
CA GLU A 329 -24.74 27.33 19.21
C GLU A 329 -24.69 27.76 17.74
N GLN A 330 -25.28 26.98 16.83
CA GLN A 330 -25.35 27.33 15.41
C GLN A 330 -26.27 28.53 15.17
N TRP A 331 -27.40 28.61 15.86
CA TRP A 331 -28.32 29.74 15.83
C TRP A 331 -27.65 31.02 16.35
N SER A 332 -26.96 30.92 17.49
CA SER A 332 -26.21 32.05 18.07
C SER A 332 -25.14 32.59 17.12
N ARG A 333 -24.38 31.71 16.44
CA ARG A 333 -23.39 32.11 15.42
C ARG A 333 -24.05 32.78 14.22
N PHE A 334 -25.20 32.28 13.77
CA PHE A 334 -25.97 32.87 12.69
C PHE A 334 -26.43 34.29 13.05
N GLU A 335 -27.07 34.47 14.22
CA GLU A 335 -27.51 35.79 14.69
C GLU A 335 -26.35 36.77 14.89
N GLN A 336 -25.22 36.30 15.45
CA GLN A 336 -24.02 37.12 15.62
C GLN A 336 -23.47 37.60 14.27
N THR A 337 -23.49 36.73 13.26
CA THR A 337 -23.03 37.06 11.90
C THR A 337 -23.95 38.09 11.25
N VAL A 338 -25.27 37.93 11.39
CA VAL A 338 -26.26 38.90 10.88
C VAL A 338 -26.09 40.26 11.56
N ALA A 339 -25.99 40.28 12.89
CA ALA A 339 -25.79 41.51 13.66
C ALA A 339 -24.49 42.24 13.27
N GLY A 340 -23.38 41.50 13.14
CA GLY A 340 -22.10 42.07 12.70
C GLY A 340 -22.16 42.65 11.28
N THR A 341 -22.87 41.97 10.38
CA THR A 341 -23.06 42.41 8.99
C THR A 341 -23.88 43.71 8.91
N ILE A 342 -24.95 43.81 9.69
CA ILE A 342 -25.80 45.02 9.76
C ILE A 342 -25.01 46.20 10.33
N ALA A 343 -24.33 46.00 11.46
CA ALA A 343 -23.52 47.04 12.09
C ALA A 343 -22.41 47.57 11.17
N PHE A 344 -21.76 46.69 10.40
CA PHE A 344 -20.78 47.09 9.39
C PHE A 344 -21.44 47.90 8.27
N ALA A 345 -22.58 47.43 7.74
CA ALA A 345 -23.29 48.11 6.66
C ALA A 345 -23.75 49.52 7.06
N ASP A 346 -24.23 49.71 8.29
CA ASP A 346 -24.62 51.02 8.80
C ASP A 346 -23.43 51.95 8.95
N THR A 347 -22.30 51.46 9.47
CA THR A 347 -21.04 52.20 9.53
C THR A 347 -20.57 52.63 8.13
N ALA A 348 -20.62 51.71 7.16
CA ALA A 348 -20.23 51.98 5.78
C ALA A 348 -21.16 53.00 5.08
N ARG A 349 -22.48 52.92 5.32
CA ARG A 349 -23.45 53.93 4.83
C ARG A 349 -23.19 55.31 5.41
N ALA A 350 -22.88 55.39 6.71
CA ALA A 350 -22.53 56.65 7.36
C ALA A 350 -21.27 57.28 6.74
N ALA A 351 -20.22 56.47 6.53
CA ALA A 351 -18.99 56.91 5.87
C ALA A 351 -19.23 57.42 4.45
N ARG A 352 -20.03 56.70 3.65
CA ARG A 352 -20.37 57.11 2.27
C ARG A 352 -21.11 58.45 2.24
N ARG A 353 -22.12 58.64 3.11
CA ARG A 353 -22.86 59.90 3.22
C ARG A 353 -22.00 61.06 3.73
N ALA A 354 -20.95 60.79 4.50
CA ALA A 354 -20.01 61.81 4.95
C ALA A 354 -19.14 62.29 3.78
N GLN A 355 -18.66 61.35 2.95
CA GLN A 355 -17.87 61.65 1.76
C GLN A 355 -18.66 62.46 0.72
N GLU A 356 -19.90 62.06 0.44
CA GLU A 356 -20.80 62.78 -0.48
C GLU A 356 -21.10 64.22 0.02
N ARG A 357 -21.14 64.45 1.34
CA ARG A 357 -21.30 65.79 1.93
C ARG A 357 -20.03 66.64 1.85
N SER A 358 -18.86 66.05 2.01
CA SER A 358 -17.58 66.76 1.83
C SER A 358 -17.33 67.15 0.36
N GLU A 359 -17.77 66.34 -0.59
CA GLU A 359 -17.67 66.62 -2.03
C GLU A 359 -18.66 67.71 -2.50
N HIS A 360 -19.71 68.00 -1.71
CA HIS A 360 -20.70 69.03 -2.03
C HIS A 360 -20.41 70.40 -1.38
N ILE A 361 -19.47 70.45 -0.44
CA ILE A 361 -19.02 71.65 0.30
C ILE A 361 -17.69 72.20 -0.27
N ALA A 362 -16.91 71.36 -0.96
CA ALA A 362 -15.74 71.76 -1.77
C ALA A 362 -16.18 72.20 -3.17
#